data_AF-A0A1G3WZS5-F1
#
_entry.id   AF-A0A1G3WZS5-F1
#
_cell.length_a   1.000
_cell.length_b   1.000
_cell.length_c   1.000
_cell.angle_alpha   90.00
_cell.angle_beta   90.00
_cell.angle_gamma   90.00
#
_symmetry.space_group_name_H-M   'P 1'
#
loop_
_entity.id
_entity.type
_entity.pdbx_description
1 polymer ?
#
loop_
_entity_poly.entity_id
_entity_poly.type
_entity_poly.pdbx_seq_one_letter_code
_entity_poly.pdbx_strand_id
1 'polypeptide(L)'
;MKKLFIILALLLSITLFGCSSKNISAGYSSGLISSERETLGYVALKLENTEYDVRNPITVTFSYGHDIYDSLDTSHILGHKIGVFLTDEMVNPKLLTDSQLLYELPFEGLDFLVDENKCEVGSFLSKTIKFNQEFELDIDFSQLTNETGNIFIRIEEKVWSVNGIDDETVGSELLLYEASWLYFKIDGNSIIFSDREFN
;
A
#
# COMPACT_ATOMS: atom_id res chain seq x y z
N MET A 1 45.45 30.42 -29.34
CA MET A 1 44.04 30.09 -29.06
C MET A 1 43.89 28.66 -28.56
N LYS A 2 44.29 28.36 -27.31
CA LYS A 2 44.29 26.98 -26.75
C LYS A 2 43.81 26.91 -25.29
N LYS A 3 42.98 27.86 -24.84
CA LYS A 3 42.53 27.92 -23.42
C LYS A 3 41.02 28.08 -23.23
N LEU A 4 40.21 27.81 -24.26
CA LEU A 4 38.75 27.95 -24.19
C LEU A 4 37.98 26.62 -24.35
N PHE A 5 38.66 25.49 -24.44
CA PHE A 5 38.03 24.18 -24.66
C PHE A 5 37.95 23.29 -23.40
N ILE A 6 38.56 23.71 -22.29
CA ILE A 6 38.63 22.87 -21.07
C ILE A 6 37.49 23.18 -20.09
N ILE A 7 36.89 24.38 -20.15
CA ILE A 7 35.83 24.77 -19.20
C ILE A 7 34.47 24.16 -19.59
N LEU A 8 34.23 23.91 -20.88
CA LEU A 8 32.94 23.35 -21.34
C LEU A 8 32.81 21.84 -21.07
N ALA A 9 33.93 21.12 -20.91
CA ALA A 9 33.92 19.69 -20.58
C ALA A 9 33.73 19.42 -19.09
N LEU A 10 34.09 20.36 -18.22
CA LEU A 10 33.94 20.22 -16.76
C LEU A 10 32.53 20.60 -16.26
N LEU A 11 31.79 21.39 -17.05
CA LEU A 11 30.39 21.74 -16.77
C LEU A 11 29.39 20.66 -17.22
N LEU A 12 29.79 19.74 -18.10
CA LEU A 12 28.93 18.65 -18.57
C LEU A 12 28.99 17.40 -17.68
N SER A 13 29.96 17.30 -16.77
CA SER A 13 30.13 16.17 -15.85
C SER A 13 29.41 16.35 -14.51
N ILE A 14 28.78 17.51 -14.24
CA ILE A 14 28.07 17.78 -12.98
C ILE A 14 26.58 17.39 -13.06
N THR A 15 26.03 17.12 -14.24
CA THR A 15 24.60 16.77 -14.41
C THR A 15 24.32 15.27 -14.47
N LEU A 16 25.29 14.41 -14.17
CA LEU A 16 25.12 12.94 -14.27
C LEU A 16 25.07 12.20 -12.92
N PHE A 17 25.11 12.89 -11.79
CA PHE A 17 24.49 12.37 -10.56
C PHE A 17 22.97 12.59 -10.64
N GLY A 18 22.35 12.09 -11.70
CA GLY A 18 20.96 11.73 -11.64
C GLY A 18 20.89 10.57 -10.64
N CYS A 19 20.64 10.89 -9.38
CA CYS A 19 20.17 9.92 -8.41
C CYS A 19 18.96 9.26 -9.08
N SER A 20 19.17 8.06 -9.60
CA SER A 20 18.11 7.23 -10.16
C SER A 20 17.28 6.78 -8.96
N SER A 21 16.42 7.67 -8.47
CA SER A 21 15.35 7.34 -7.53
C SER A 21 14.45 6.34 -8.24
N LYS A 22 14.78 5.05 -8.10
CA LYS A 22 13.88 3.97 -8.49
C LYS A 22 12.78 3.98 -7.46
N ASN A 23 11.72 4.74 -7.73
CA ASN A 23 10.50 4.65 -6.95
C ASN A 23 10.02 3.20 -7.03
N ILE A 24 9.85 2.57 -5.87
CA ILE A 24 9.24 1.26 -5.79
C ILE A 24 7.79 1.47 -5.38
N SER A 25 6.88 0.84 -6.12
CA SER A 25 5.46 0.84 -5.83
C SER A 25 4.99 -0.60 -5.86
N ALA A 26 4.35 -1.01 -4.78
CA ALA A 26 3.61 -2.25 -4.74
C ALA A 26 2.12 -1.94 -4.73
N GLY A 27 1.38 -2.68 -5.54
CA GLY A 27 -0.06 -2.84 -5.45
C GLY A 27 -0.33 -4.31 -5.68
N TYR A 28 -0.67 -5.04 -4.62
CA TYR A 28 -1.06 -6.43 -4.75
C TYR A 28 -2.58 -6.47 -4.76
N SER A 29 -3.16 -7.00 -5.83
CA SER A 29 -4.56 -7.41 -5.80
C SER A 29 -4.64 -8.90 -5.57
N SER A 30 -5.28 -9.32 -4.48
CA SER A 30 -5.50 -10.73 -4.23
C SER A 30 -6.50 -11.26 -5.27
N GLY A 31 -5.94 -11.81 -6.35
CA GLY A 31 -6.71 -12.45 -7.40
C GLY A 31 -7.53 -13.63 -6.85
N LEU A 32 -8.81 -13.38 -6.61
CA LEU A 32 -9.99 -14.21 -6.87
C LEU A 32 -11.20 -13.53 -6.19
N ILE A 33 -11.47 -12.28 -6.55
CA ILE A 33 -12.81 -11.74 -6.34
C ILE A 33 -13.64 -12.40 -7.45
N SER A 34 -14.46 -13.39 -7.09
CA SER A 34 -15.56 -13.84 -7.95
C SER A 34 -16.27 -12.60 -8.45
N SER A 35 -16.62 -12.56 -9.73
CA SER A 35 -17.16 -11.44 -10.53
C SER A 35 -18.42 -10.72 -10.00
N GLU A 36 -18.74 -10.83 -8.72
CA GLU A 36 -20.01 -10.42 -8.12
C GLU A 36 -19.87 -9.48 -6.91
N ARG A 37 -18.66 -9.14 -6.42
CA ARG A 37 -18.54 -8.03 -5.43
C ARG A 37 -17.16 -7.34 -5.40
N GLU A 38 -17.04 -6.25 -6.16
CA GLU A 38 -15.87 -5.36 -6.25
C GLU A 38 -15.93 -4.22 -5.21
N THR A 39 -16.10 -4.50 -3.90
CA THR A 39 -16.40 -3.44 -2.90
C THR A 39 -15.25 -3.06 -1.95
N LEU A 40 -14.12 -3.77 -2.00
CA LEU A 40 -13.03 -3.62 -1.02
C LEU A 40 -12.28 -2.29 -1.05
N GLY A 41 -12.19 -1.67 -2.23
CA GLY A 41 -11.23 -0.59 -2.49
C GLY A 41 -9.82 -1.10 -2.78
N TYR A 42 -8.92 -0.16 -3.04
CA TYR A 42 -7.54 -0.38 -3.44
C TYR A 42 -6.61 0.38 -2.50
N VAL A 43 -5.44 -0.20 -2.26
CA VAL A 43 -4.36 0.42 -1.51
C VAL A 43 -3.03 0.22 -2.23
N ALA A 44 -2.16 1.20 -2.11
CA ALA A 44 -0.79 1.13 -2.61
C ALA A 44 0.16 1.82 -1.64
N LEU A 45 1.44 1.49 -1.76
CA LEU A 45 2.47 2.20 -1.03
C LEU A 45 3.67 2.46 -1.95
N LYS A 46 4.37 3.54 -1.65
CA LYS A 46 5.47 4.07 -2.45
C LYS A 46 6.57 4.62 -1.57
N LEU A 47 7.80 4.37 -2.01
CA LEU A 47 9.02 4.97 -1.48
C LEU A 47 9.73 5.77 -2.58
N GLU A 48 10.44 6.82 -2.19
CA GLU A 48 11.28 7.60 -3.10
C GLU A 48 12.51 6.81 -3.59
N ASN A 49 13.08 5.98 -2.72
CA ASN A 49 14.28 5.19 -2.97
C ASN A 49 14.05 3.72 -2.58
N THR A 50 14.93 2.84 -3.05
CA THR A 50 14.93 1.43 -2.63
C THR A 50 15.87 1.16 -1.46
N GLU A 51 16.67 2.14 -1.05
CA GLU A 51 17.69 1.99 0.00
C GLU A 51 17.77 3.26 0.84
N TYR A 52 17.85 3.10 2.16
CA TYR A 52 17.85 4.17 3.15
C TYR A 52 18.80 3.87 4.31
N ASP A 53 19.18 4.91 5.07
CA ASP A 53 19.93 4.77 6.32
C ASP A 53 18.97 4.44 7.47
N VAL A 54 19.12 3.27 8.09
CA VAL A 54 18.21 2.75 9.15
C VAL A 54 18.20 3.61 10.42
N ARG A 55 19.16 4.53 10.57
CA ARG A 55 19.27 5.42 11.74
C ARG A 55 18.30 6.60 11.69
N ASN A 56 17.66 6.84 10.56
CA ASN A 56 16.69 7.91 10.37
C ASN A 56 15.31 7.32 10.06
N PRO A 57 14.22 7.97 10.51
CA PRO A 57 12.89 7.62 10.04
C PRO A 57 12.80 7.70 8.51
N ILE A 58 12.01 6.81 7.93
CA ILE A 58 11.81 6.71 6.47
C ILE A 58 10.37 7.12 6.18
N THR A 59 10.21 8.16 5.36
CA THR A 59 8.90 8.60 4.89
C THR A 59 8.37 7.63 3.84
N VAL A 60 7.19 7.09 4.09
CA VAL A 60 6.47 6.20 3.17
C VAL A 60 5.16 6.86 2.78
N THR A 61 4.92 6.96 1.47
CA THR A 61 3.64 7.45 0.94
C THR A 61 2.69 6.28 0.76
N PHE A 62 1.50 6.41 1.32
CA PHE A 62 0.42 5.45 1.20
C PHE A 62 -0.72 6.06 0.41
N SER A 63 -1.28 5.29 -0.51
CA SER A 63 -2.39 5.71 -1.35
C SER A 63 -3.58 4.77 -1.17
N TYR A 64 -4.79 5.32 -1.27
CA TYR A 64 -6.01 4.54 -1.17
C TYR A 64 -7.14 5.10 -2.03
N GLY A 65 -8.14 4.28 -2.31
CA GLY A 65 -9.37 4.72 -2.97
C GLY A 65 -10.24 3.56 -3.46
N HIS A 66 -11.34 3.87 -4.14
CA HIS A 66 -12.24 2.88 -4.73
C HIS A 66 -12.63 3.24 -6.17
N ASP A 67 -13.03 2.26 -6.97
CA ASP A 67 -13.58 2.47 -8.33
C ASP A 67 -15.06 2.09 -8.43
N ILE A 68 -15.71 1.85 -7.29
CA ILE A 68 -17.13 1.45 -7.20
C ILE A 68 -18.02 2.46 -7.93
N TYR A 69 -18.86 1.92 -8.82
CA TYR A 69 -19.94 2.62 -9.48
C TYR A 69 -21.23 2.56 -8.64
N ASP A 70 -22.05 3.61 -8.72
CA ASP A 70 -23.29 3.83 -7.92
C ASP A 70 -24.34 2.70 -8.01
N SER A 71 -24.13 1.67 -8.85
CA SER A 71 -25.06 0.54 -9.07
C SER A 71 -24.82 -0.69 -8.19
N LEU A 72 -23.77 -0.71 -7.37
CA LEU A 72 -23.47 -1.84 -6.47
C LEU A 72 -24.36 -1.81 -5.21
N ASP A 73 -24.83 -2.98 -4.77
CA ASP A 73 -25.58 -3.10 -3.52
C ASP A 73 -24.65 -2.97 -2.31
N THR A 74 -24.65 -1.77 -1.74
CA THR A 74 -23.87 -1.38 -0.55
C THR A 74 -24.65 -1.48 0.75
N SER A 75 -25.91 -1.95 0.72
CA SER A 75 -26.81 -1.99 1.89
C SER A 75 -26.32 -2.87 3.05
N HIS A 76 -25.34 -3.73 2.77
CA HIS A 76 -24.75 -4.67 3.71
C HIS A 76 -23.36 -4.23 4.23
N ILE A 77 -22.83 -3.09 3.76
CA ILE A 77 -21.53 -2.58 4.21
C ILE A 77 -21.70 -1.90 5.57
N LEU A 78 -20.90 -2.34 6.54
CA LEU A 78 -20.86 -1.79 7.89
C LEU A 78 -19.76 -0.73 8.04
N GLY A 79 -18.72 -0.79 7.22
CA GLY A 79 -17.65 0.20 7.17
C GLY A 79 -16.37 -0.35 6.57
N HIS A 80 -15.39 0.54 6.42
CA HIS A 80 -14.04 0.22 5.96
C HIS A 80 -13.00 0.70 6.95
N LYS A 81 -11.80 0.16 6.85
CA LYS A 81 -10.67 0.54 7.69
C LYS A 81 -9.37 0.39 6.93
N ILE A 82 -8.58 1.45 6.88
CA ILE A 82 -7.22 1.39 6.36
C ILE A 82 -6.26 1.23 7.55
N GLY A 83 -5.39 0.24 7.50
CA GLY A 83 -4.33 0.03 8.48
C GLY A 83 -2.96 -0.03 7.82
N VAL A 84 -1.96 0.61 8.43
CA VAL A 84 -0.55 0.45 8.09
C VAL A 84 0.10 -0.42 9.15
N PHE A 85 0.79 -1.48 8.71
CA PHE A 85 1.40 -2.45 9.60
C PHE A 85 2.89 -2.58 9.31
N LEU A 86 3.68 -2.76 10.36
CA LEU A 86 5.10 -3.09 10.28
C LEU A 86 5.36 -4.36 11.07
N THR A 87 6.01 -5.32 10.43
CA THR A 87 6.37 -6.58 11.05
C THR A 87 7.75 -7.00 10.58
N ASP A 88 8.51 -7.60 11.48
CA ASP A 88 9.80 -8.22 11.21
C ASP A 88 9.68 -9.75 11.00
N GLU A 89 8.48 -10.21 10.64
CA GLU A 89 8.16 -11.58 10.23
C GLU A 89 7.56 -11.59 8.82
N MET A 90 7.80 -12.66 8.05
CA MET A 90 7.15 -12.87 6.76
C MET A 90 5.72 -13.41 7.00
N VAL A 91 4.75 -12.51 7.13
CA VAL A 91 3.37 -12.87 7.51
C VAL A 91 2.40 -12.69 6.33
N ASN A 92 1.42 -13.58 6.24
CA ASN A 92 0.28 -13.39 5.34
C ASN A 92 -0.53 -12.15 5.78
N PRO A 93 -0.88 -11.20 4.89
CA PRO A 93 -1.67 -10.03 5.23
C PRO A 93 -2.97 -10.29 6.01
N LYS A 94 -3.61 -11.47 5.87
CA LYS A 94 -4.80 -11.80 6.68
C LYS A 94 -4.53 -12.09 8.15
N LEU A 95 -3.27 -12.34 8.52
CA LEU A 95 -2.88 -12.71 9.88
C LEU A 95 -2.29 -11.53 10.67
N LEU A 96 -2.21 -10.33 10.07
CA LEU A 96 -1.73 -9.15 10.77
C LEU A 96 -2.69 -8.75 11.89
N THR A 97 -2.13 -8.44 13.06
CA THR A 97 -2.84 -8.10 14.29
C THR A 97 -2.54 -6.67 14.73
N ASP A 98 -3.31 -6.19 15.73
CA ASP A 98 -3.18 -4.83 16.26
C ASP A 98 -1.79 -4.55 16.89
N SER A 99 -1.05 -5.58 17.30
CA SER A 99 0.31 -5.38 17.82
C SER A 99 1.32 -4.93 16.77
N GLN A 100 0.99 -5.12 15.48
CA GLN A 100 1.82 -4.70 14.34
C GLN A 100 1.32 -3.39 13.71
N LEU A 101 0.22 -2.83 14.21
CA LEU A 101 -0.43 -1.65 13.65
C LEU A 101 0.33 -0.36 14.01
N LEU A 102 0.71 0.41 13.00
CA LEU A 102 1.35 1.71 13.15
C LEU A 102 0.36 2.87 13.03
N TYR A 103 -0.63 2.72 12.16
CA TYR A 103 -1.59 3.77 11.83
C TYR A 103 -2.91 3.17 11.37
N GLU A 104 -4.01 3.83 11.72
CA GLU A 104 -5.35 3.42 11.35
C GLU A 104 -6.17 4.63 10.90
N LEU A 105 -6.95 4.44 9.84
CA LEU A 105 -7.94 5.38 9.34
C LEU A 105 -9.29 4.66 9.17
N PRO A 106 -10.25 4.88 10.08
CA PRO A 106 -11.57 4.26 10.03
C PRO A 106 -12.54 5.05 9.14
N PHE A 107 -13.47 4.34 8.49
CA PHE A 107 -14.61 4.88 7.75
C PHE A 107 -15.90 4.20 8.20
N GLU A 108 -16.88 4.98 8.65
CA GLU A 108 -18.17 4.44 9.10
C GLU A 108 -19.13 4.26 7.93
N GLY A 109 -19.82 3.12 7.86
CA GLY A 109 -20.83 2.86 6.85
C GLY A 109 -20.29 3.02 5.42
N LEU A 110 -20.76 4.06 4.72
CA LEU A 110 -20.41 4.33 3.33
C LEU A 110 -19.42 5.49 3.15
N ASP A 111 -18.83 6.01 4.22
CA ASP A 111 -17.94 7.18 4.18
C ASP A 111 -16.67 6.92 3.33
N PHE A 112 -16.26 5.66 3.20
CA PHE A 112 -15.16 5.30 2.29
C PHE A 112 -15.55 5.44 0.82
N LEU A 113 -16.84 5.31 0.49
CA LEU A 113 -17.35 5.21 -0.89
C LEU A 113 -17.77 6.57 -1.50
N VAL A 114 -17.37 7.67 -0.88
CA VAL A 114 -17.65 9.02 -1.35
C VAL A 114 -16.75 9.41 -2.53
N ASP A 115 -17.21 10.37 -3.34
CA ASP A 115 -16.50 10.78 -4.56
C ASP A 115 -15.05 11.22 -4.32
N GLU A 116 -14.75 11.79 -3.15
CA GLU A 116 -13.41 12.21 -2.76
C GLU A 116 -12.41 11.04 -2.72
N ASN A 117 -12.88 9.83 -2.39
CA ASN A 117 -12.05 8.63 -2.29
C ASN A 117 -12.04 7.83 -3.61
N LYS A 118 -12.69 8.30 -4.67
CA LYS A 118 -12.65 7.62 -5.97
C LYS A 118 -11.24 7.62 -6.55
N CYS A 119 -10.83 6.49 -7.12
CA CYS A 119 -9.60 6.33 -7.89
C CYS A 119 -9.91 5.92 -9.34
N GLU A 120 -9.00 6.23 -10.26
CA GLU A 120 -9.13 5.79 -11.66
C GLU A 120 -8.38 4.48 -11.85
N VAL A 121 -9.10 3.40 -12.18
CA VAL A 121 -8.49 2.12 -12.54
C VAL A 121 -8.33 2.05 -14.06
N GLY A 122 -7.08 1.99 -14.50
CA GLY A 122 -6.75 1.90 -15.92
C GLY A 122 -7.28 0.62 -16.58
N SER A 123 -7.42 0.64 -17.91
CA SER A 123 -7.91 -0.51 -18.68
C SER A 123 -7.15 -1.79 -18.38
N PHE A 124 -7.76 -2.96 -18.61
CA PHE A 124 -7.18 -4.29 -18.34
C PHE A 124 -5.73 -4.49 -18.86
N LEU A 125 -5.35 -3.80 -19.95
CA LEU A 125 -4.00 -3.86 -20.55
C LEU A 125 -2.96 -2.94 -19.88
N SER A 126 -3.42 -1.93 -19.14
CA SER A 126 -2.64 -0.95 -18.40
C SER A 126 -3.21 -0.86 -16.99
N LYS A 127 -2.95 -1.88 -16.16
CA LYS A 127 -3.38 -1.97 -14.75
C LYS A 127 -2.64 -0.93 -13.90
N THR A 128 -2.85 0.34 -14.19
CA THR A 128 -2.36 1.45 -13.40
C THR A 128 -3.56 2.03 -12.68
N ILE A 129 -3.49 2.05 -11.35
CA ILE A 129 -4.47 2.73 -10.52
C ILE A 129 -3.92 4.11 -10.23
N LYS A 130 -4.71 5.14 -10.51
CA LYS A 130 -4.39 6.52 -10.17
C LYS A 130 -5.24 6.92 -8.98
N PHE A 131 -4.58 7.02 -7.85
CA PHE A 131 -5.17 7.41 -6.58
C PHE A 131 -5.31 8.93 -6.50
N ASN A 132 -6.37 9.38 -5.81
CA ASN A 132 -6.57 10.79 -5.48
C ASN A 132 -6.31 11.09 -4.00
N GLN A 133 -6.31 10.04 -3.15
CA GLN A 133 -6.03 10.14 -1.72
C GLN A 133 -4.69 9.52 -1.39
N GLU A 134 -3.88 10.29 -0.67
CA GLU A 134 -2.56 9.89 -0.20
C GLU A 134 -2.30 10.46 1.19
N PHE A 135 -1.52 9.74 1.99
CA PHE A 135 -0.96 10.23 3.25
C PHE A 135 0.46 9.70 3.42
N GLU A 136 1.26 10.39 4.22
CA GLU A 136 2.65 10.03 4.49
C GLU A 136 2.83 9.68 5.96
N LEU A 137 3.66 8.67 6.24
CA LEU A 137 4.10 8.34 7.59
C LEU A 137 5.63 8.25 7.62
N ASP A 138 6.23 8.88 8.62
CA ASP A 138 7.63 8.68 8.97
C ASP A 138 7.74 7.45 9.88
N ILE A 139 8.38 6.40 9.40
CA ILE A 139 8.45 5.10 10.09
C ILE A 139 9.87 4.87 10.57
N ASP A 140 10.01 4.62 11.88
CA ASP A 140 11.28 4.27 12.50
C ASP A 140 11.49 2.75 12.48
N PHE A 141 12.46 2.31 11.68
CA PHE A 141 12.85 0.90 11.56
C PHE A 141 13.95 0.51 12.57
N SER A 142 14.49 1.45 13.35
CA SER A 142 15.61 1.19 14.25
C SER A 142 15.24 0.32 15.46
N GLN A 143 13.94 0.14 15.72
CA GLN A 143 13.43 -0.64 16.87
C GLN A 143 13.13 -2.10 16.50
N LEU A 144 13.30 -2.49 15.23
CA LEU A 144 12.99 -3.85 14.77
C LEU A 144 14.02 -4.84 15.29
N THR A 145 13.55 -6.05 15.63
CA THR A 145 14.39 -7.08 16.23
C THR A 145 15.01 -8.02 15.20
N ASN A 146 14.37 -8.22 14.05
CA ASN A 146 14.93 -9.00 12.94
C ASN A 146 15.44 -8.11 11.80
N GLU A 147 16.35 -8.68 11.01
CA GLU A 147 16.95 -8.03 9.84
C GLU A 147 16.03 -8.03 8.61
N THR A 148 14.89 -8.71 8.63
CA THR A 148 13.96 -8.76 7.49
C THR A 148 12.53 -8.60 7.97
N GLY A 149 11.66 -8.15 7.07
CA GLY A 149 10.26 -7.97 7.40
C GLY A 149 9.45 -7.36 6.27
N ASN A 150 8.25 -6.93 6.60
CA ASN A 150 7.32 -6.32 5.68
C ASN A 150 6.69 -5.06 6.26
N ILE A 151 6.45 -4.12 5.36
CA ILE A 151 5.54 -3.01 5.59
C ILE A 151 4.29 -3.23 4.73
N PHE A 152 3.12 -3.13 5.35
CA PHE A 152 1.83 -3.34 4.71
C PHE A 152 0.98 -2.07 4.80
N ILE A 153 0.19 -1.84 3.77
CA ILE A 153 -1.09 -1.14 3.88
C ILE A 153 -2.20 -2.14 3.57
N ARG A 154 -3.22 -2.19 4.41
CA ARG A 154 -4.38 -3.07 4.26
C ARG A 154 -5.65 -2.23 4.35
N ILE A 155 -6.57 -2.44 3.40
CA ILE A 155 -7.95 -2.01 3.55
C ILE A 155 -8.79 -3.21 3.95
N GLU A 156 -9.60 -3.04 4.98
CA GLU A 156 -10.59 -4.00 5.46
C GLU A 156 -11.98 -3.47 5.13
N GLU A 157 -12.87 -4.34 4.65
CA GLU A 157 -14.30 -4.07 4.55
C GLU A 157 -15.05 -5.01 5.48
N LYS A 158 -15.91 -4.42 6.32
CA LYS A 158 -16.80 -5.17 7.20
C LYS A 158 -18.18 -5.21 6.55
N VAL A 159 -18.70 -6.41 6.30
CA VAL A 159 -20.03 -6.60 5.70
C VAL A 159 -20.92 -7.49 6.56
N TRP A 160 -22.21 -7.25 6.51
CA TRP A 160 -23.24 -8.14 7.06
C TRP A 160 -23.70 -9.12 5.97
N SER A 161 -23.27 -10.38 6.07
CA SER A 161 -23.72 -11.43 5.16
C SER A 161 -24.94 -12.14 5.73
N VAL A 162 -25.94 -12.38 4.89
CA VAL A 162 -27.15 -13.11 5.25
C VAL A 162 -27.17 -14.42 4.47
N ASN A 163 -27.10 -15.55 5.18
CA ASN A 163 -27.25 -16.87 4.58
C ASN A 163 -28.59 -17.47 5.02
N GLY A 164 -29.41 -17.89 4.06
CA GLY A 164 -30.60 -18.68 4.32
C GLY A 164 -30.21 -20.14 4.56
N ILE A 165 -30.41 -20.64 5.78
CA ILE A 165 -30.25 -22.07 6.11
C ILE A 165 -31.56 -22.52 6.75
N ASP A 166 -32.21 -23.53 6.17
CA ASP A 166 -33.39 -24.20 6.73
C ASP A 166 -34.53 -23.26 7.19
N ASP A 167 -34.99 -22.36 6.30
CA ASP A 167 -36.07 -21.37 6.53
C ASP A 167 -35.78 -20.30 7.62
N GLU A 168 -34.57 -20.27 8.17
CA GLU A 168 -34.11 -19.21 9.07
C GLU A 168 -33.11 -18.27 8.38
N THR A 169 -33.28 -16.97 8.61
CA THR A 169 -32.36 -15.93 8.15
C THR A 169 -31.30 -15.70 9.22
N VAL A 170 -30.09 -16.25 9.04
CA VAL A 170 -28.97 -16.04 9.96
C VAL A 170 -27.99 -15.07 9.32
N GLY A 171 -27.74 -13.95 10.01
CA GLY A 171 -26.75 -12.96 9.60
C GLY A 171 -25.42 -13.16 10.34
N SER A 172 -24.31 -12.96 9.64
CA SER A 172 -22.96 -12.98 10.21
C SER A 172 -22.13 -11.82 9.67
N GLU A 173 -21.31 -11.24 10.53
CA GLU A 173 -20.28 -10.29 10.10
C GLU A 173 -19.16 -11.03 9.37
N LEU A 174 -18.83 -10.56 8.18
CA LEU A 174 -17.70 -11.04 7.38
C LEU A 174 -16.70 -9.89 7.24
N LEU A 175 -15.43 -10.20 7.43
CA LEU A 175 -14.32 -9.29 7.17
C LEU A 175 -13.64 -9.69 5.87
N LEU A 176 -13.63 -8.78 4.92
CA LEU A 176 -12.90 -8.87 3.68
C LEU A 176 -11.71 -7.92 3.76
N TYR A 177 -10.63 -8.20 3.03
CA TYR A 177 -9.49 -7.29 3.00
C TYR A 177 -8.71 -7.38 1.68
N GLU A 178 -8.05 -6.29 1.33
CA GLU A 178 -7.04 -6.17 0.27
C GLU A 178 -5.80 -5.52 0.88
N ALA A 179 -4.61 -5.90 0.43
CA ALA A 179 -3.37 -5.37 0.99
C ALA A 179 -2.29 -5.19 -0.07
N SER A 180 -1.45 -4.17 0.13
CA SER A 180 -0.21 -4.00 -0.60
C SER A 180 0.97 -3.97 0.38
N TRP A 181 2.14 -4.43 -0.06
CA TRP A 181 3.31 -4.52 0.79
C TRP A 181 4.63 -4.40 0.06
N LEU A 182 5.66 -4.03 0.82
CA LEU A 182 7.05 -4.21 0.42
C LEU A 182 7.77 -5.09 1.45
N TYR A 183 8.73 -5.86 0.95
CA TYR A 183 9.73 -6.53 1.77
C TYR A 183 10.82 -5.53 2.10
N PHE A 184 11.39 -5.63 3.29
CA PHE A 184 12.63 -4.94 3.64
C PHE A 184 13.68 -5.91 4.18
N LYS A 185 14.94 -5.52 4.02
CA LYS A 185 16.11 -6.15 4.63
C LYS A 185 17.05 -5.07 5.19
N ILE A 186 17.44 -5.22 6.44
CA ILE A 186 18.44 -4.40 7.14
C ILE A 186 19.82 -5.08 6.98
N ASP A 187 20.80 -4.35 6.48
CA ASP A 187 22.20 -4.77 6.34
C ASP A 187 23.11 -3.69 6.93
N GLY A 188 23.55 -3.92 8.17
CA GLY A 188 24.31 -2.93 8.94
C GLY A 188 23.50 -1.66 9.22
N ASN A 189 23.90 -0.54 8.62
CA ASN A 189 23.21 0.76 8.75
C ASN A 189 22.27 1.06 7.58
N SER A 190 22.08 0.11 6.65
CA SER A 190 21.24 0.29 5.48
C SER A 190 19.98 -0.55 5.61
N ILE A 191 18.86 -0.06 5.10
CA ILE A 191 17.63 -0.83 4.88
C ILE A 191 17.23 -0.75 3.42
N ILE A 192 17.01 -1.91 2.82
CA ILE A 192 16.73 -2.10 1.41
C ILE A 192 15.30 -2.61 1.26
N PHE A 193 14.52 -2.00 0.37
CA PHE A 193 13.15 -2.35 0.07
C PHE A 193 13.01 -3.05 -1.28
N SER A 194 12.06 -3.99 -1.37
CA SER A 194 11.82 -4.82 -2.55
C SER A 194 10.36 -5.23 -2.66
N ASP A 195 9.86 -5.36 -3.89
CA ASP A 195 8.55 -5.93 -4.23
C ASP A 195 8.59 -7.47 -4.27
N ARG A 196 9.79 -8.03 -4.07
CA ARG A 196 10.07 -9.47 -4.01
C ARG A 196 10.78 -9.81 -2.71
N GLU A 197 10.48 -10.98 -2.18
CA GLU A 197 11.15 -11.53 -1.01
C GLU A 197 12.67 -11.64 -1.22
N PHE A 198 13.45 -11.40 -0.16
CA PHE A 198 14.90 -11.56 -0.15
C PHE A 198 15.25 -13.03 0.08
N ASN A 199 16.00 -13.64 -0.85
CA ASN A 199 16.53 -15.01 -0.70
C ASN A 199 17.81 -15.06 0.14
#